data_AF-A0A259JWZ8-F1
#
_entry.id   AF-A0A259JWZ8-F1
#
_cell.length_a   1.000
_cell.length_b   1.000
_cell.length_c   1.000
_cell.angle_alpha   90.00
_cell.angle_beta   90.00
_cell.angle_gamma   90.00
#
_symmetry.space_group_name_H-M   'P 1'
#
loop_
_entity.id
_entity.type
_entity.pdbx_description
1 polymer ?
#
loop_
_entity_poly.entity_id
_entity_poly.type
_entity_poly.pdbx_seq_one_letter_code
_entity_poly.pdbx_strand_id
1 'polypeptide(L)'
;FLKEDGIVMVATVAFGMGIDKPDVRFVVHLDLPKSIEAYYQETGRAGRDGLPSEALLLYGVEDVAKLIQFVEASDAPEARKRVERQKLDALLGLCETANCRRQVLLSYFEEQRDEPCGNCDTCLEPVRTYDGTQAVQKLLSCVYRTGERFGAGHVIDVLVGATTEKITKFRHEALSTFGIGKETSRDEWRAIVRQVVALGLLQVDVEGHGGLSLSAACRPVLRGERRIELKVEARTRAARVTGGARAPKAALSDPHDEALYQKLRALRLELARAQGVPPYVIFHDTTLMEGTRNRLLTH
;
A
#
# COMPACT_ATOMS: atom_id res chain seq x y z
N PHE A 1 -7.72 -10.30 22.80
CA PHE A 1 -8.23 -9.76 21.52
C PHE A 1 -9.75 -9.90 21.37
N LEU A 2 -10.32 -11.10 21.26
CA LEU A 2 -11.78 -11.24 21.04
C LEU A 2 -12.66 -10.69 22.17
N LYS A 3 -12.15 -10.66 23.41
CA LYS A 3 -12.91 -10.30 24.63
C LYS A 3 -12.61 -8.91 25.19
N GLU A 4 -11.69 -8.15 24.58
CA GLU A 4 -11.18 -6.90 25.12
C GLU A 4 -11.10 -5.82 24.04
N ASP A 5 -11.43 -4.58 24.41
CA ASP A 5 -11.39 -3.40 23.54
C ASP A 5 -10.02 -2.72 23.60
N GLY A 6 -9.61 -2.05 22.51
CA GLY A 6 -8.39 -1.23 22.48
C GLY A 6 -7.08 -1.99 22.32
N ILE A 7 -7.13 -3.26 21.90
CA ILE A 7 -5.93 -4.08 21.64
C ILE A 7 -5.49 -3.96 20.18
N VAL A 8 -4.18 -3.78 19.97
CA VAL A 8 -3.53 -3.98 18.67
C VAL A 8 -2.93 -5.37 18.62
N MET A 9 -3.26 -6.13 17.58
CA MET A 9 -2.75 -7.47 17.35
C MET A 9 -1.78 -7.44 16.17
N VAL A 10 -0.56 -7.92 16.38
CA VAL A 10 0.44 -8.10 15.32
C VAL A 10 0.48 -9.58 14.96
N ALA A 11 0.30 -9.88 13.68
CA ALA A 11 0.10 -11.24 13.20
C ALA A 11 0.69 -11.44 11.81
N THR A 12 1.11 -12.67 11.51
CA THR A 12 1.41 -13.10 10.13
C THR A 12 0.15 -13.66 9.47
N VAL A 13 0.18 -13.85 8.14
CA VAL A 13 -0.95 -14.39 7.35
C VAL A 13 -1.50 -15.69 7.93
N ALA A 14 -0.65 -16.55 8.48
CA ALA A 14 -1.03 -17.83 9.07
C ALA A 14 -1.99 -17.69 10.26
N PHE A 15 -1.92 -16.59 11.00
CA PHE A 15 -2.75 -16.37 12.20
C PHE A 15 -4.06 -15.62 11.89
N GLY A 16 -4.13 -14.90 10.77
CA GLY A 16 -5.34 -14.18 10.37
C GLY A 16 -6.50 -15.13 10.05
N MET A 17 -6.22 -16.28 9.43
CA MET A 17 -7.23 -17.28 9.05
C MET A 17 -7.90 -17.88 10.30
N GLY A 18 -9.12 -17.43 10.63
CA GLY A 18 -9.93 -17.95 11.75
C GLY A 18 -10.35 -16.91 12.78
N ILE A 19 -9.81 -15.69 12.73
CA ILE A 19 -10.24 -14.59 13.60
C ILE A 19 -11.37 -13.81 12.92
N ASP A 20 -12.58 -13.95 13.46
CA ASP A 20 -13.77 -13.19 13.06
C ASP A 20 -14.21 -12.28 14.22
N LYS A 21 -13.63 -11.07 14.26
CA LYS A 21 -14.04 -10.00 15.17
C LYS A 21 -14.69 -8.91 14.32
N PRO A 22 -15.98 -8.60 14.49
CA PRO A 22 -16.69 -7.73 13.57
C PRO A 22 -16.27 -6.25 13.67
N ASP A 23 -15.78 -5.84 14.84
CA ASP A 23 -15.47 -4.46 15.21
C ASP A 23 -13.98 -4.09 15.07
N VAL A 24 -13.27 -4.71 14.13
CA VAL A 24 -11.89 -4.33 13.79
C VAL A 24 -11.88 -2.97 13.08
N ARG A 25 -11.24 -1.97 13.69
CA ARG A 25 -11.22 -0.58 13.18
C ARG A 25 -10.13 -0.27 12.18
N PHE A 26 -9.04 -1.03 12.20
CA PHE A 26 -8.01 -0.88 11.19
C PHE A 26 -7.28 -2.19 10.91
N VAL A 27 -6.76 -2.32 9.70
CA VAL A 27 -5.81 -3.37 9.30
C VAL A 27 -4.60 -2.65 8.69
N VAL A 28 -3.41 -2.96 9.19
CA VAL A 28 -2.15 -2.39 8.68
C VAL A 28 -1.30 -3.50 8.11
N HIS A 29 -0.92 -3.36 6.85
CA HIS A 29 0.10 -4.15 6.18
C HIS A 29 1.43 -3.42 6.28
N LEU A 30 2.38 -4.03 7.00
CA LEU A 30 3.76 -3.54 7.12
C LEU A 30 4.67 -4.09 6.01
N ASP A 31 4.23 -5.14 5.34
CA ASP A 31 4.87 -5.75 4.18
C ASP A 31 3.84 -5.89 3.05
N LEU A 32 4.33 -5.88 1.81
CA LEU A 32 3.48 -6.07 0.64
C LEU A 32 2.87 -7.49 0.65
N PRO A 33 1.52 -7.64 0.55
CA PRO A 33 0.91 -8.95 0.42
C PRO A 33 1.31 -9.61 -0.91
N LYS A 34 1.07 -10.92 -1.03
CA LYS A 34 1.49 -11.67 -2.23
C LYS A 34 0.66 -11.35 -3.48
N SER A 35 -0.56 -10.85 -3.29
CA SER A 35 -1.49 -10.55 -4.38
C SER A 35 -2.64 -9.63 -3.93
N ILE A 36 -3.44 -9.17 -4.89
CA ILE A 36 -4.66 -8.41 -4.62
C ILE A 36 -5.69 -9.26 -3.84
N GLU A 37 -5.81 -10.56 -4.12
CA GLU A 37 -6.75 -11.43 -3.41
C GLU A 37 -6.39 -11.56 -1.93
N ALA A 38 -5.09 -11.71 -1.63
CA ALA A 38 -4.60 -11.72 -0.25
C ALA A 38 -4.91 -10.38 0.43
N TYR A 39 -4.55 -9.26 -0.22
CA TYR A 39 -4.85 -7.91 0.28
C TYR A 39 -6.35 -7.71 0.55
N TYR A 40 -7.21 -8.10 -0.38
CA TYR A 40 -8.67 -7.98 -0.28
C TYR A 40 -9.22 -8.80 0.90
N GLN A 41 -8.79 -10.06 1.03
CA GLN A 41 -9.25 -10.93 2.11
C GLN A 41 -8.78 -10.43 3.49
N GLU A 42 -7.53 -9.98 3.57
CA GLU A 42 -6.91 -9.54 4.83
C GLU A 42 -7.49 -8.21 5.30
N THR A 43 -7.61 -7.22 4.40
CA THR A 43 -8.23 -5.92 4.72
C THR A 43 -9.74 -6.03 4.94
N GLY A 44 -10.43 -6.98 4.29
CA GLY A 44 -11.84 -7.29 4.50
C GLY A 44 -12.21 -7.85 5.89
N ARG A 45 -11.23 -7.95 6.80
CA ARG A 45 -11.46 -8.21 8.23
C ARG A 45 -11.87 -6.95 8.98
N ALA A 46 -11.52 -5.77 8.48
CA ALA A 46 -11.91 -4.50 9.06
C ALA A 46 -13.40 -4.22 8.83
N GLY A 47 -14.09 -3.66 9.83
CA GLY A 47 -15.41 -3.07 9.65
C GLY A 47 -16.52 -4.03 9.21
N ARG A 48 -16.51 -5.30 9.63
CA ARG A 48 -17.61 -6.25 9.31
C ARG A 48 -18.92 -5.89 10.00
N ASP A 49 -18.85 -5.10 11.08
CA ASP A 49 -20.00 -4.40 11.66
C ASP A 49 -20.52 -3.25 10.78
N GLY A 50 -19.90 -2.93 9.65
CA GLY A 50 -20.31 -1.85 8.75
C GLY A 50 -19.86 -0.45 9.21
N LEU A 51 -19.08 -0.34 10.29
CA LEU A 51 -18.63 0.95 10.79
C LEU A 51 -17.33 1.43 10.14
N PRO A 52 -17.08 2.76 10.09
CA PRO A 52 -15.87 3.32 9.53
C PRO A 52 -14.62 2.62 10.06
N SER A 53 -13.82 2.11 9.13
CA SER A 53 -12.60 1.35 9.40
C SER A 53 -11.59 1.62 8.29
N GLU A 54 -10.30 1.49 8.58
CA GLU A 54 -9.21 1.90 7.70
C GLU A 54 -8.29 0.73 7.33
N ALA A 55 -7.88 0.67 6.07
CA ALA A 55 -6.83 -0.25 5.60
C ALA A 55 -5.61 0.56 5.18
N LEU A 56 -4.47 0.33 5.83
CA LEU A 56 -3.21 1.00 5.55
C LEU A 56 -2.20 -0.01 5.01
N LEU A 57 -1.61 0.28 3.86
CA LEU A 57 -0.52 -0.51 3.27
C LEU A 57 0.75 0.34 3.20
N LEU A 58 1.79 -0.10 3.89
CA LEU A 58 3.13 0.45 3.81
C LEU A 58 4.00 -0.52 3.00
N TYR A 59 4.70 -0.02 1.99
CA TYR A 59 5.62 -0.85 1.21
C TYR A 59 6.76 -0.03 0.59
N GLY A 60 7.89 -0.70 0.35
CA GLY A 60 9.03 -0.17 -0.38
C GLY A 60 9.43 -1.05 -1.57
N VAL A 61 10.40 -0.56 -2.36
CA VAL A 61 10.97 -1.32 -3.49
C VAL A 61 11.62 -2.63 -3.04
N GLU A 62 12.15 -2.66 -1.81
CA GLU A 62 12.75 -3.86 -1.22
C GLU A 62 11.72 -4.99 -1.02
N ASP A 63 10.47 -4.66 -0.70
CA ASP A 63 9.41 -5.65 -0.52
C ASP A 63 9.02 -6.26 -1.86
N VAL A 64 8.99 -5.45 -2.91
CA VAL A 64 8.81 -5.91 -4.29
C VAL A 64 9.91 -6.89 -4.69
N ALA A 65 11.17 -6.53 -4.42
CA ALA A 65 12.32 -7.38 -4.71
C ALA A 65 12.23 -8.74 -3.99
N LYS A 66 11.87 -8.75 -2.71
CA LYS A 66 11.68 -9.99 -1.92
C LYS A 66 10.56 -10.87 -2.49
N LEU A 67 9.42 -10.29 -2.89
CA LEU A 67 8.33 -11.07 -3.47
C LEU A 67 8.71 -11.67 -4.83
N ILE A 68 9.37 -10.92 -5.70
CA ILE A 68 9.91 -11.45 -6.96
C ILE A 68 10.87 -12.61 -6.64
N GLN A 69 11.76 -12.45 -5.66
CA GLN A 69 12.67 -13.51 -5.24
C GLN A 69 11.95 -14.78 -4.81
N PHE A 70 10.90 -14.68 -4.01
CA PHE A 70 10.12 -15.84 -3.60
C PHE A 70 9.42 -16.54 -4.78
N VAL A 71 8.98 -15.78 -5.78
CA VAL A 71 8.38 -16.36 -7.00
C VAL A 71 9.44 -17.09 -7.83
N GLU A 72 10.60 -16.47 -8.07
CA GLU A 72 11.66 -17.07 -8.90
C GLU A 72 12.31 -18.28 -8.23
N ALA A 73 12.57 -18.21 -6.92
CA ALA A 73 13.19 -19.29 -6.15
C ALA A 73 12.24 -20.47 -5.85
N SER A 74 10.95 -20.35 -6.20
CA SER A 74 9.98 -21.43 -6.03
C SER A 74 10.25 -22.60 -6.98
N ASP A 75 10.03 -23.83 -6.53
CA ASP A 75 10.03 -25.05 -7.38
C ASP A 75 8.79 -25.17 -8.27
N ALA A 76 7.92 -24.15 -8.29
CA ALA A 76 6.71 -24.14 -9.11
C ALA A 76 7.04 -24.16 -10.62
N PRO A 77 6.21 -24.80 -11.46
CA PRO A 77 6.37 -24.75 -12.92
C PRO A 77 6.34 -23.31 -13.45
N GLU A 78 7.05 -23.04 -14.55
CA GLU A 78 7.12 -21.70 -15.15
C GLU A 78 5.76 -21.07 -15.44
N ALA A 79 4.78 -21.87 -15.86
CA ALA A 79 3.41 -21.39 -16.06
C ALA A 79 2.80 -20.81 -14.78
N ARG A 80 3.08 -21.42 -13.62
CA ARG A 80 2.63 -20.92 -12.31
C ARG A 80 3.38 -19.67 -11.91
N LYS A 81 4.71 -19.63 -12.07
CA LYS A 81 5.51 -18.42 -11.79
C LYS A 81 5.03 -17.22 -12.61
N ARG A 82 4.64 -17.42 -13.88
CA ARG A 82 4.05 -16.37 -14.71
C ARG A 82 2.75 -15.81 -14.13
N VAL A 83 1.87 -16.66 -13.62
CA VAL A 83 0.63 -16.22 -12.96
C VAL A 83 0.93 -15.45 -11.68
N GLU A 84 1.88 -15.90 -10.86
CA GLU A 84 2.25 -15.18 -9.63
C GLU A 84 2.91 -13.82 -9.94
N ARG A 85 3.72 -13.72 -11.00
CA ARG A 85 4.23 -12.44 -11.51
C ARG A 85 3.08 -11.50 -11.91
N GLN A 86 2.09 -11.99 -12.66
CA GLN A 86 0.92 -11.18 -13.04
C GLN A 86 0.12 -10.66 -11.84
N LYS A 87 -0.03 -11.48 -10.79
CA LYS A 87 -0.69 -11.05 -9.55
C LYS A 87 0.10 -9.96 -8.82
N LEU A 88 1.43 -10.10 -8.78
CA LEU A 88 2.30 -9.08 -8.20
C LEU A 88 2.21 -7.77 -8.99
N ASP A 89 2.27 -7.84 -10.32
CA ASP A 89 2.13 -6.67 -11.19
C ASP A 89 0.79 -5.95 -10.96
N ALA A 90 -0.30 -6.71 -10.82
CA ALA A 90 -1.61 -6.15 -10.50
C ALA A 90 -1.62 -5.43 -9.14
N LEU A 91 -1.02 -6.04 -8.11
CA LEU A 91 -0.90 -5.43 -6.78
C LEU A 91 -0.06 -4.14 -6.81
N LEU A 92 1.04 -4.12 -7.55
CA LEU A 92 1.84 -2.91 -7.75
C LEU A 92 1.03 -1.83 -8.47
N GLY A 93 0.21 -2.20 -9.45
CA GLY A 93 -0.75 -1.32 -10.09
C GLY A 93 -1.75 -0.69 -9.11
N LEU A 94 -2.27 -1.48 -8.15
CA LEU A 94 -3.11 -0.96 -7.07
C LEU A 94 -2.35 0.01 -6.17
N CYS A 95 -1.10 -0.29 -5.83
CA CYS A 95 -0.28 0.57 -4.99
C CYS A 95 0.06 1.91 -5.68
N GLU A 96 0.37 1.86 -6.99
CA GLU A 96 0.84 2.99 -7.77
C GLU A 96 -0.20 3.70 -8.62
N THR A 97 -1.48 3.35 -8.51
CA THR A 97 -2.54 4.08 -9.20
C THR A 97 -2.63 5.54 -8.75
N ALA A 98 -2.96 6.43 -9.70
CA ALA A 98 -3.42 7.80 -9.44
C ALA A 98 -4.96 7.90 -9.40
N ASN A 99 -5.65 6.84 -9.82
CA ASN A 99 -7.11 6.74 -9.84
C ASN A 99 -7.62 6.18 -8.50
N CYS A 100 -8.94 6.15 -8.32
CA CYS A 100 -9.57 5.57 -7.14
C CYS A 100 -9.10 4.13 -6.88
N ARG A 101 -8.51 3.87 -5.70
CA ARG A 101 -8.08 2.52 -5.31
C ARG A 101 -9.20 1.49 -5.35
N ARG A 102 -10.41 1.88 -4.96
CA ARG A 102 -11.57 0.99 -4.99
C ARG A 102 -11.98 0.61 -6.41
N GLN A 103 -11.89 1.51 -7.38
CA GLN A 103 -12.16 1.17 -8.78
C GLN A 103 -11.13 0.13 -9.26
N VAL A 104 -9.84 0.34 -9.00
CA VAL A 104 -8.78 -0.63 -9.38
C VAL A 104 -9.02 -1.99 -8.72
N LEU A 105 -9.35 -2.00 -7.44
CA LEU A 105 -9.64 -3.22 -6.68
C LEU A 105 -10.84 -3.99 -7.24
N LEU A 106 -11.94 -3.30 -7.56
CA LEU A 106 -13.15 -3.92 -8.13
C LEU A 106 -12.89 -4.43 -9.56
N SER A 107 -12.20 -3.63 -10.38
CA SER A 107 -11.89 -4.02 -11.76
C SER A 107 -11.01 -5.27 -11.85
N TYR A 108 -10.15 -5.52 -10.85
CA TYR A 108 -9.40 -6.77 -10.74
C TYR A 108 -10.30 -8.00 -10.60
N PHE A 109 -11.44 -7.86 -9.92
CA PHE A 109 -12.47 -8.90 -9.77
C PHE A 109 -13.56 -8.80 -10.85
N GLU A 110 -13.27 -8.14 -11.97
CA GLU A 110 -14.20 -7.95 -13.08
C GLU A 110 -15.49 -7.17 -12.72
N GLU A 111 -15.48 -6.47 -11.58
CA GLU A 111 -16.56 -5.58 -11.16
C GLU A 111 -16.25 -4.14 -11.60
N GLN A 112 -17.23 -3.49 -12.21
CA GLN A 112 -17.09 -2.11 -12.69
C GLN A 112 -17.80 -1.14 -11.75
N ARG A 113 -17.18 0.02 -11.57
CA ARG A 113 -17.74 1.14 -10.84
C ARG A 113 -17.42 2.42 -11.59
N ASP A 114 -18.45 3.12 -12.06
CA ASP A 114 -18.28 4.31 -12.89
C ASP A 114 -17.70 5.49 -12.11
N GLU A 115 -18.19 5.68 -10.88
CA GLU A 115 -17.81 6.82 -10.04
C GLU A 115 -16.70 6.47 -9.03
N PRO A 116 -15.74 7.38 -8.79
CA PRO A 116 -14.78 7.26 -7.71
C PRO A 116 -15.45 7.03 -6.35
N CYS A 117 -14.78 6.33 -5.44
CA CYS A 117 -15.41 5.94 -4.17
C CYS A 117 -15.54 7.06 -3.14
N GLY A 118 -14.85 8.19 -3.32
CA GLY A 118 -14.87 9.33 -2.38
C GLY A 118 -14.26 9.03 -1.00
N ASN A 119 -13.67 7.85 -0.78
CA ASN A 119 -13.25 7.38 0.55
C ASN A 119 -11.94 6.56 0.53
N CYS A 120 -11.07 6.79 -0.44
CA CYS A 120 -9.69 6.31 -0.41
C CYS A 120 -8.74 7.49 -0.52
N ASP A 121 -7.50 7.33 -0.10
CA ASP A 121 -6.44 8.34 -0.16
C ASP A 121 -6.38 9.08 -1.50
N THR A 122 -6.43 8.36 -2.63
CA THR A 122 -6.41 8.98 -3.98
C THR A 122 -7.66 9.78 -4.34
N CYS A 123 -8.82 9.51 -3.70
CA CYS A 123 -10.03 10.33 -3.85
C CYS A 123 -10.05 11.51 -2.87
N LEU A 124 -9.55 11.30 -1.64
CA LEU A 124 -9.57 12.29 -0.57
C LEU A 124 -8.50 13.37 -0.79
N GLU A 125 -7.33 12.96 -1.28
CA GLU A 125 -6.24 13.84 -1.69
C GLU A 125 -5.82 13.48 -3.12
N PRO A 126 -6.48 14.07 -4.14
CA PRO A 126 -6.24 13.77 -5.55
C PRO A 126 -4.76 13.84 -5.91
N VAL A 127 -4.24 12.72 -6.42
CA VAL A 127 -2.83 12.58 -6.78
C VAL A 127 -2.54 13.39 -8.03
N ARG A 128 -1.62 14.35 -7.92
CA ARG A 128 -1.13 15.09 -9.09
C ARG A 128 -0.21 14.18 -9.90
N THR A 129 -0.37 14.22 -11.22
CA THR A 129 0.54 13.57 -12.16
C THR A 129 1.32 14.61 -12.96
N TYR A 130 2.45 14.20 -13.54
CA TYR A 130 3.24 15.02 -14.46
C TYR A 130 3.87 14.14 -15.54
N ASP A 131 4.29 14.77 -16.64
CA ASP A 131 5.08 14.08 -17.69
C ASP A 131 6.48 13.76 -17.14
N GLY A 132 6.67 12.51 -16.72
CA GLY A 132 7.91 11.99 -16.18
C GLY A 132 8.82 11.37 -17.25
N THR A 133 8.48 11.47 -18.54
CA THR A 133 9.17 10.75 -19.63
C THR A 133 10.68 10.96 -19.60
N GLN A 134 11.15 12.20 -19.41
CA GLN A 134 12.59 12.47 -19.34
C GLN A 134 13.24 11.86 -18.09
N ALA A 135 12.61 11.93 -16.93
CA ALA A 135 13.14 11.33 -15.70
C ALA A 135 13.26 9.80 -15.86
N VAL A 136 12.24 9.17 -16.45
CA VAL A 136 12.25 7.73 -16.77
C VAL A 136 13.36 7.40 -17.76
N GLN A 137 13.52 8.17 -18.83
CA GLN A 137 14.60 7.99 -19.80
C GLN A 137 15.99 8.10 -19.16
N LYS A 138 16.20 9.07 -18.26
CA LYS A 138 17.45 9.23 -17.49
C LYS A 138 17.71 7.99 -16.63
N LEU A 139 16.69 7.52 -15.91
CA LEU A 139 16.78 6.33 -15.06
C LEU A 139 17.13 5.08 -15.88
N LEU A 140 16.34 4.76 -16.90
CA LEU A 140 16.56 3.59 -17.78
C LEU A 140 17.94 3.66 -18.44
N SER A 141 18.34 4.84 -18.91
CA SER A 141 19.67 5.10 -19.47
C SER A 141 20.80 4.85 -18.48
N CYS A 142 20.61 5.17 -17.20
CA CYS A 142 21.58 4.95 -16.14
C CYS A 142 21.68 3.46 -15.79
N VAL A 143 20.54 2.77 -15.66
CA VAL A 143 20.49 1.31 -15.44
C VAL A 143 21.27 0.57 -16.52
N TYR A 144 21.03 0.90 -17.80
CA TYR A 144 21.77 0.33 -18.92
C TYR A 144 23.28 0.59 -18.83
N ARG A 145 23.69 1.85 -18.62
CA ARG A 145 25.11 2.24 -18.61
C ARG A 145 25.89 1.73 -17.41
N THR A 146 25.21 1.46 -16.31
CA THR A 146 25.81 0.79 -15.14
C THR A 146 25.89 -0.73 -15.32
N GLY A 147 25.43 -1.28 -16.44
CA GLY A 147 25.56 -2.69 -16.78
C GLY A 147 24.51 -3.58 -16.12
N GLU A 148 23.32 -3.03 -15.81
CA GLU A 148 22.11 -3.79 -15.43
C GLU A 148 22.29 -4.76 -14.25
N ARG A 149 23.16 -4.41 -13.29
CA ARG A 149 23.53 -5.26 -12.15
C ARG A 149 23.54 -4.55 -10.81
N PHE A 150 23.12 -3.29 -10.79
CA PHE A 150 23.16 -2.44 -9.61
C PHE A 150 21.76 -2.11 -9.13
N GLY A 151 21.53 -2.24 -7.82
CA GLY A 151 20.25 -1.87 -7.21
C GLY A 151 19.99 -0.37 -7.20
N ALA A 152 18.76 -0.01 -6.87
CA ALA A 152 18.23 1.36 -6.93
C ALA A 152 19.14 2.39 -6.25
N GLY A 153 19.64 2.11 -5.04
CA GLY A 153 20.50 3.05 -4.31
C GLY A 153 21.73 3.50 -5.11
N HIS A 154 22.44 2.56 -5.74
CA HIS A 154 23.63 2.87 -6.54
C HIS A 154 23.28 3.61 -7.83
N VAL A 155 22.19 3.22 -8.51
CA VAL A 155 21.71 3.91 -9.72
C VAL A 155 21.34 5.36 -9.40
N ILE A 156 20.68 5.59 -8.26
CA ILE A 156 20.34 6.92 -7.76
C ILE A 156 21.60 7.71 -7.45
N ASP A 157 22.60 7.11 -6.80
CA ASP A 157 23.89 7.76 -6.51
C ASP A 157 24.57 8.25 -7.78
N VAL A 158 24.55 7.46 -8.86
CA VAL A 158 25.05 7.88 -10.18
C VAL A 158 24.24 9.05 -10.73
N LEU A 159 22.90 8.97 -10.72
CA LEU A 159 22.03 10.02 -11.26
C LEU A 159 22.21 11.37 -10.56
N VAL A 160 22.35 11.38 -9.24
CA VAL A 160 22.55 12.61 -8.46
C VAL A 160 24.01 13.06 -8.44
N GLY A 161 24.93 12.27 -9.00
CA GLY A 161 26.36 12.60 -9.07
C GLY A 161 27.05 12.50 -7.71
N ALA A 162 26.63 11.56 -6.85
CA ALA A 162 27.25 11.34 -5.55
C ALA A 162 28.65 10.71 -5.71
N THR A 163 29.57 11.07 -4.83
CA THR A 163 30.89 10.44 -4.76
C THR A 163 30.88 9.37 -3.67
N THR A 164 30.84 8.09 -4.08
CA THR A 164 30.92 6.95 -3.17
C THR A 164 32.07 6.04 -3.58
N GLU A 165 32.60 5.24 -2.64
CA GLU A 165 33.66 4.27 -2.95
C GLU A 165 33.28 3.33 -4.10
N LYS A 166 31.99 2.93 -4.14
CA LYS A 166 31.46 2.05 -5.18
C LYS A 166 31.46 2.74 -6.54
N ILE A 167 31.11 4.03 -6.62
CA ILE A 167 31.14 4.80 -7.87
C ILE A 167 32.57 4.84 -8.42
N THR A 168 33.54 5.26 -7.59
CA THR A 168 34.96 5.31 -7.99
C THR A 168 35.50 3.95 -8.39
N LYS A 169 35.18 2.89 -7.62
CA LYS A 169 35.61 1.51 -7.91
C LYS A 169 35.15 1.04 -9.29
N PHE A 170 33.94 1.37 -9.69
CA PHE A 170 33.37 0.98 -10.99
C PHE A 170 33.55 2.05 -12.08
N ARG A 171 34.21 3.18 -11.77
CA ARG A 171 34.44 4.32 -12.67
C ARG A 171 33.14 4.91 -13.24
N HIS A 172 32.08 4.91 -12.43
CA HIS A 172 30.77 5.40 -12.88
C HIS A 172 30.69 6.92 -13.00
N GLU A 173 31.65 7.65 -12.41
CA GLU A 173 31.83 9.08 -12.59
C GLU A 173 32.13 9.48 -14.03
N ALA A 174 32.64 8.56 -14.85
CA ALA A 174 32.91 8.78 -16.28
C ALA A 174 31.69 8.53 -17.17
N LEU A 175 30.58 8.01 -16.63
CA LEU A 175 29.38 7.75 -17.41
C LEU A 175 28.67 9.04 -17.78
N SER A 176 28.11 9.10 -18.99
CA SER A 176 27.31 10.26 -19.43
C SER A 176 26.03 10.47 -18.61
N THR A 177 25.64 9.50 -17.77
CA THR A 177 24.50 9.57 -16.85
C THR A 177 24.88 10.00 -15.45
N PHE A 178 26.16 10.23 -15.17
CA PHE A 178 26.60 10.72 -13.88
C PHE A 178 26.15 12.18 -13.66
N GLY A 179 25.37 12.43 -12.61
CA GLY A 179 24.92 13.77 -12.24
C GLY A 179 23.84 14.39 -13.14
N ILE A 180 23.28 13.64 -14.10
CA ILE A 180 22.25 14.17 -15.04
C ILE A 180 20.88 14.39 -14.39
N GLY A 181 20.69 13.91 -13.16
CA GLY A 181 19.45 13.95 -12.40
C GLY A 181 19.56 14.72 -11.08
N LYS A 182 20.56 15.60 -10.95
CA LYS A 182 20.86 16.38 -9.73
C LYS A 182 19.74 17.33 -9.29
N GLU A 183 18.84 17.68 -10.21
CA GLU A 183 17.65 18.50 -9.95
C GLU A 183 16.56 17.75 -9.16
N THR A 184 16.60 16.42 -9.21
CA THR A 184 15.61 15.54 -8.60
C THR A 184 16.16 14.99 -7.28
N SER A 185 15.37 15.06 -6.21
CA SER A 185 15.82 14.61 -4.89
C SER A 185 15.99 13.08 -4.84
N ARG A 186 16.77 12.56 -3.89
CA ARG A 186 16.92 11.10 -3.71
C ARG A 186 15.60 10.40 -3.43
N ASP A 187 14.72 11.01 -2.64
CA ASP A 187 13.42 10.42 -2.30
C ASP A 187 12.48 10.39 -3.51
N GLU A 188 12.51 11.45 -4.31
CA GLU A 188 11.78 11.49 -5.58
C GLU A 188 12.32 10.46 -6.58
N TRP A 189 13.64 10.27 -6.66
CA TRP A 189 14.21 9.19 -7.45
C TRP A 189 13.79 7.80 -6.96
N ARG A 190 13.70 7.57 -5.64
CA ARG A 190 13.18 6.31 -5.09
C ARG A 190 11.73 6.07 -5.52
N ALA A 191 10.89 7.11 -5.47
CA ALA A 191 9.51 7.05 -5.94
C ALA A 191 9.43 6.77 -7.46
N ILE A 192 10.27 7.43 -8.26
CA ILE A 192 10.35 7.19 -9.72
C ILE A 192 10.75 5.73 -9.99
N VAL A 193 11.77 5.19 -9.28
CA VAL A 193 12.17 3.78 -9.44
C VAL A 193 11.00 2.84 -9.14
N ARG A 194 10.30 3.06 -8.02
CA ARG A 194 9.14 2.25 -7.60
C ARG A 194 8.03 2.26 -8.66
N GLN A 195 7.68 3.44 -9.18
CA GLN A 195 6.68 3.59 -10.24
C GLN A 195 7.14 2.95 -11.57
N VAL A 196 8.42 3.07 -11.94
CA VAL A 196 8.96 2.49 -13.18
C VAL A 196 9.03 0.96 -13.13
N VAL A 197 9.28 0.38 -11.95
CA VAL A 197 9.14 -1.07 -11.71
C VAL A 197 7.68 -1.49 -11.82
N ALA A 198 6.75 -0.76 -11.19
CA ALA A 198 5.30 -1.05 -11.30
C ALA A 198 4.76 -0.94 -12.74
N LEU A 199 5.34 -0.05 -13.56
CA LEU A 199 5.04 0.05 -14.99
C LEU A 199 5.66 -1.08 -15.84
N GLY A 200 6.43 -1.98 -15.23
CA GLY A 200 7.10 -3.10 -15.89
C GLY A 200 8.22 -2.67 -16.84
N LEU A 201 8.75 -1.45 -16.72
CA LEU A 201 9.85 -0.95 -17.58
C LEU A 201 11.23 -1.38 -17.03
N LEU A 202 11.31 -1.60 -15.73
CA LEU A 202 12.46 -2.17 -15.03
C LEU A 202 12.09 -3.51 -14.40
N GLN A 203 13.04 -4.43 -14.41
CA GLN A 203 12.98 -5.68 -13.68
C GLN A 203 13.98 -5.64 -12.52
N VAL A 204 13.66 -6.31 -11.43
CA VAL A 204 14.59 -6.51 -10.31
C VAL A 204 15.24 -7.87 -10.49
N ASP A 205 16.54 -7.87 -10.74
CA ASP A 205 17.35 -9.07 -10.78
C ASP A 205 17.53 -9.62 -9.37
N VAL A 206 16.93 -10.78 -9.16
CA VAL A 206 16.96 -11.54 -7.91
C VAL A 206 18.30 -12.27 -7.74
N GLU A 207 18.90 -12.77 -8.83
CA GLU A 207 20.13 -13.57 -8.78
C GLU A 207 21.35 -12.68 -8.50
N GLY A 208 21.33 -11.43 -8.96
CA GLY A 208 22.39 -10.42 -8.79
C GLY A 208 22.36 -9.59 -7.50
N HIS A 209 21.70 -10.06 -6.43
CA HIS A 209 21.53 -9.33 -5.16
C HIS A 209 20.70 -8.02 -5.26
N GLY A 210 19.60 -8.03 -6.02
CA GLY A 210 18.69 -6.88 -6.14
C GLY A 210 19.12 -5.84 -7.17
N GLY A 211 19.77 -6.28 -8.26
CA GLY A 211 20.11 -5.44 -9.40
C GLY A 211 18.87 -4.93 -10.14
N LEU A 212 18.98 -3.80 -10.85
CA LEU A 212 17.95 -3.37 -11.79
C LEU A 212 18.37 -3.70 -13.22
N SER A 213 17.46 -4.25 -14.01
CA SER A 213 17.65 -4.55 -15.43
C SER A 213 16.49 -4.01 -16.28
N LEU A 214 16.73 -3.85 -17.58
CA LEU A 214 15.74 -3.32 -18.50
C LEU A 214 14.78 -4.41 -18.97
N SER A 215 13.48 -4.10 -19.01
CA SER A 215 12.51 -4.94 -19.71
C SER A 215 12.39 -4.57 -21.20
N ALA A 216 11.84 -5.47 -22.01
CA ALA A 216 11.55 -5.16 -23.42
C ALA A 216 10.59 -3.96 -23.60
N ALA A 217 9.73 -3.70 -22.61
CA ALA A 217 8.75 -2.62 -22.64
C ALA A 217 9.37 -1.22 -22.51
N CYS A 218 10.64 -1.11 -22.12
CA CYS A 218 11.34 0.17 -21.96
C CYS A 218 11.72 0.83 -23.30
N ARG A 219 11.81 0.06 -24.39
CA ARG A 219 12.35 0.53 -25.69
C ARG A 219 11.58 1.70 -26.30
N PRO A 220 10.23 1.70 -26.38
CA PRO A 220 9.49 2.84 -26.92
C PRO A 220 9.68 4.11 -26.09
N VAL A 221 9.85 3.98 -24.77
CA VAL A 221 10.09 5.12 -23.88
C VAL A 221 11.48 5.71 -24.14
N LEU A 222 12.52 4.86 -24.24
CA LEU A 222 13.88 5.28 -24.56
C LEU A 222 13.99 5.95 -25.94
N ARG A 223 13.15 5.57 -26.91
CA ARG A 223 13.07 6.19 -28.24
C ARG A 223 12.22 7.46 -28.29
N GLY A 224 11.52 7.80 -27.20
CA GLY A 224 10.59 8.93 -27.15
C GLY A 224 9.26 8.68 -27.87
N GLU A 225 8.95 7.43 -28.20
CA GLU A 225 7.71 7.00 -28.87
C GLU A 225 6.55 6.86 -27.88
N ARG A 226 6.85 6.65 -26.59
CA ARG A 226 5.86 6.50 -25.52
C ARG A 226 6.12 7.52 -24.41
N ARG A 227 5.11 8.35 -24.11
CA ARG A 227 5.08 9.21 -22.92
C ARG A 227 4.75 8.42 -21.67
N ILE A 228 5.35 8.82 -20.54
CA ILE A 228 5.09 8.24 -19.22
C ILE A 228 4.63 9.33 -18.28
N GLU A 229 3.42 9.18 -17.76
CA GLU A 229 2.94 10.00 -16.66
C GLU A 229 3.35 9.35 -15.34
N LEU A 230 3.91 10.16 -14.44
CA LEU A 230 4.28 9.75 -13.09
C LEU A 230 3.47 10.53 -12.07
N LYS A 231 3.22 9.90 -10.92
CA LYS A 231 2.67 10.55 -9.74
C LYS A 231 3.71 11.46 -9.12
N VAL A 232 3.28 12.65 -8.74
CA VAL A 232 4.04 13.52 -7.85
C VAL A 232 4.02 12.88 -6.46
N GLU A 233 5.20 12.57 -5.92
CA GLU A 233 5.27 12.08 -4.54
C GLU A 233 4.82 13.22 -3.62
N ALA A 234 3.79 12.98 -2.81
CA ALA A 234 3.42 13.93 -1.79
C ALA A 234 4.62 14.09 -0.85
N ARG A 235 5.20 15.29 -0.78
CA ARG A 235 6.19 15.60 0.26
C ARG A 235 5.54 15.23 1.57
N THR A 236 6.11 14.27 2.29
CA THR A 236 5.70 13.99 3.66
C THR A 236 5.87 15.28 4.44
N ARG A 237 4.81 16.08 4.54
CA ARG A 237 4.68 17.01 5.64
C ARG A 237 4.76 16.10 6.84
N ALA A 238 5.82 16.24 7.63
CA ALA A 238 5.83 15.68 8.98
C ALA A 238 4.46 16.04 9.54
N ALA A 239 3.62 15.02 9.74
CA ALA A 239 2.32 15.23 10.33
C ALA A 239 2.63 15.96 11.63
N ARG A 240 2.26 17.25 11.72
CA ARG A 240 2.13 17.87 13.02
C ARG A 240 1.19 16.93 13.73
N VAL A 241 1.70 16.21 14.72
CA VAL A 241 0.88 15.51 15.70
C VAL A 241 0.19 16.61 16.50
N THR A 242 -0.75 17.32 15.86
CA THR A 242 -1.83 17.98 16.57
C THR A 242 -2.64 16.84 17.13
N GLY A 243 -2.58 16.68 18.46
CA GLY A 243 -3.16 15.56 19.18
C GLY A 243 -4.52 15.14 18.62
N GLY A 244 -4.61 13.86 18.28
CA GLY A 244 -5.84 13.09 18.08
C GLY A 244 -7.07 13.86 17.59
N ALA A 245 -7.10 14.20 16.31
CA ALA A 245 -8.39 14.16 15.62
C ALA A 245 -8.76 12.68 15.54
N ARG A 246 -9.60 12.22 16.49
CA ARG A 246 -10.28 10.93 16.41
C ARG A 246 -10.77 10.74 14.98
N ALA A 247 -10.49 9.58 14.38
CA ALA A 247 -11.24 9.09 13.22
C ALA A 247 -12.72 9.45 13.43
N PRO A 248 -13.47 9.83 12.39
CA PRO A 248 -14.90 10.01 12.55
C PRO A 248 -15.46 8.68 13.05
N LYS A 249 -15.63 8.59 14.38
CA LYS A 249 -16.61 7.71 14.99
C LYS A 249 -17.86 7.96 14.16
N ALA A 250 -18.59 6.91 13.81
CA ALA A 250 -19.96 7.08 13.37
C ALA A 250 -20.67 7.94 14.44
N ALA A 251 -20.65 9.25 14.26
CA ALA A 251 -20.83 10.16 15.35
C ALA A 251 -22.33 10.28 15.51
N LEU A 252 -22.82 9.71 16.60
CA LEU A 252 -24.02 10.22 17.21
C LEU A 252 -23.78 11.72 17.41
N SER A 253 -24.53 12.56 16.70
CA SER A 253 -24.33 14.00 16.68
C SER A 253 -24.68 14.65 18.02
N ASP A 254 -25.48 13.95 18.84
CA ASP A 254 -25.87 14.36 20.19
C ASP A 254 -24.84 13.85 21.22
N PRO A 255 -24.20 14.74 22.01
CA PRO A 255 -23.34 14.34 23.14
C PRO A 255 -24.00 13.39 24.14
N HIS A 256 -25.32 13.46 24.29
CA HIS A 256 -26.09 12.56 25.14
C HIS A 256 -26.12 11.13 24.59
N ASP A 257 -26.29 11.00 23.28
CA ASP A 257 -26.28 9.71 22.59
C ASP A 257 -24.88 9.08 22.65
N GLU A 258 -23.80 9.85 22.45
CA GLU A 258 -22.44 9.32 22.62
C GLU A 258 -22.21 8.82 24.06
N ALA A 259 -22.69 9.55 25.07
CA ALA A 259 -22.59 9.11 26.46
C ALA A 259 -23.38 7.82 26.73
N LEU A 260 -24.59 7.70 26.17
CA LEU A 260 -25.41 6.49 26.26
C LEU A 260 -24.74 5.30 25.54
N TYR A 261 -24.18 5.52 24.36
CA TYR A 261 -23.44 4.50 23.61
C TYR A 261 -22.24 3.97 24.40
N GLN A 262 -21.47 4.84 25.05
CA GLN A 262 -20.36 4.39 25.91
C GLN A 262 -20.85 3.58 27.11
N LYS A 263 -21.97 3.96 27.74
CA LYS A 263 -22.58 3.18 28.84
C LYS A 263 -23.04 1.80 28.35
N LEU A 264 -23.67 1.73 27.18
CA LEU A 264 -24.10 0.47 26.57
C LEU A 264 -22.91 -0.43 26.22
N ARG A 265 -21.80 0.12 25.72
CA ARG A 265 -20.57 -0.65 25.49
C ARG A 265 -19.98 -1.21 26.78
N ALA A 266 -19.94 -0.41 27.84
CA ALA A 266 -19.46 -0.87 29.15
C ALA A 266 -20.33 -1.99 29.71
N LEU A 267 -21.66 -1.84 29.66
CA LEU A 267 -22.62 -2.87 30.09
C LEU A 267 -22.48 -4.14 29.25
N ARG A 268 -22.34 -4.01 27.92
CA ARG A 268 -22.11 -5.16 27.03
C ARG A 268 -20.86 -5.93 27.41
N LEU A 269 -19.77 -5.23 27.74
CA LEU A 269 -18.52 -5.87 28.16
C LEU A 269 -18.68 -6.61 29.49
N GLU A 270 -19.42 -6.04 30.43
CA GLU A 270 -19.73 -6.68 31.72
C GLU A 270 -20.55 -7.97 31.51
N LEU A 271 -21.63 -7.91 30.73
CA LEU A 271 -22.47 -9.06 30.40
C LEU A 271 -21.70 -10.16 29.68
N ALA A 272 -20.86 -9.78 28.72
CA ALA A 272 -20.02 -10.71 27.97
C ALA A 272 -19.00 -11.43 28.87
N ARG A 273 -18.39 -10.69 29.83
CA ARG A 273 -17.50 -11.28 30.84
C ARG A 273 -18.23 -12.26 31.75
N ALA A 274 -19.43 -11.89 32.22
CA ALA A 274 -20.25 -12.76 33.07
C ALA A 274 -20.65 -14.07 32.36
N GLN A 275 -20.89 -14.02 31.05
CA GLN A 275 -21.29 -15.19 30.25
C GLN A 275 -20.11 -15.91 29.57
N GLY A 276 -18.88 -15.41 29.71
CA GLY A 276 -17.69 -16.00 29.11
C GLY A 276 -17.59 -15.88 27.58
N VAL A 277 -18.49 -15.13 26.94
CA VAL A 277 -18.59 -14.95 25.48
C VAL A 277 -17.91 -13.65 25.01
N PRO A 278 -17.54 -13.52 23.72
CA PRO A 278 -17.09 -12.24 23.16
C PRO A 278 -18.18 -11.15 23.19
N PRO A 279 -17.85 -9.86 23.41
CA PRO A 279 -18.83 -8.78 23.53
C PRO A 279 -19.83 -8.66 22.38
N TYR A 280 -19.38 -8.84 21.14
CA TYR A 280 -20.23 -8.72 19.96
C TYR A 280 -21.35 -9.77 19.89
N VAL A 281 -21.24 -10.89 20.62
CA VAL A 281 -22.28 -11.93 20.70
C VAL A 281 -23.48 -11.44 21.52
N ILE A 282 -23.27 -10.54 22.49
CA ILE A 282 -24.35 -9.93 23.26
C ILE A 282 -25.14 -8.96 22.37
N PHE A 283 -24.44 -8.00 21.75
CA PHE A 283 -24.98 -7.09 20.75
C PHE A 283 -23.85 -6.57 19.84
N HIS A 284 -24.10 -6.45 18.53
CA HIS A 284 -23.17 -5.79 17.61
C HIS A 284 -23.13 -4.27 17.82
N ASP A 285 -22.01 -3.62 17.46
CA ASP A 285 -21.85 -2.15 17.61
C ASP A 285 -22.92 -1.37 16.82
N THR A 286 -23.35 -1.88 15.66
CA THR A 286 -24.46 -1.32 14.88
C THR A 286 -25.77 -1.32 15.63
N THR A 287 -26.12 -2.45 16.25
CA THR A 287 -27.34 -2.57 17.06
C THR A 287 -27.30 -1.64 18.27
N LEU A 288 -26.14 -1.50 18.92
CA LEU A 288 -25.97 -0.54 20.02
C LEU A 288 -26.14 0.90 19.55
N MET A 289 -25.60 1.25 18.38
CA MET A 289 -25.77 2.60 17.81
C MET A 289 -27.20 2.87 17.38
N GLU A 290 -27.87 1.91 16.74
CA GLU A 290 -29.29 2.04 16.41
C GLU A 290 -30.16 2.18 17.66
N GLY A 291 -29.91 1.38 18.70
CA GLY A 291 -30.63 1.46 19.97
C GLY A 291 -30.44 2.81 20.67
N THR A 292 -29.26 3.41 20.50
CA THR A 292 -28.94 4.74 21.00
C THR A 292 -29.67 5.83 20.20
N ARG A 293 -29.63 5.77 18.86
CA ARG A 293 -30.34 6.72 17.97
C ARG A 293 -31.85 6.68 18.15
N ASN A 294 -32.40 5.48 18.34
CA ASN A 294 -33.84 5.27 18.47
C ASN A 294 -34.36 5.48 19.89
N ARG A 295 -33.47 5.82 20.86
CA ARG A 295 -33.77 5.91 22.29
C ARG A 295 -34.79 4.86 22.70
N LEU A 296 -34.48 3.57 22.45
CA LEU A 296 -35.40 2.45 22.65
C LEU A 296 -36.19 2.70 23.93
N LEU A 297 -37.45 3.09 23.74
CA LEU A 297 -38.31 3.64 24.76
C LEU A 297 -38.50 2.57 25.83
N THR A 298 -37.81 2.72 26.95
CA THR A 298 -38.22 2.07 28.19
C THR A 298 -39.48 2.79 28.64
N HIS A 299 -40.63 2.15 28.40
CA HIS A 299 -41.82 2.32 29.22
C HIS A 299 -41.53 1.89 30.66
#